data_AF-A0A6L7KLE4-F1
#
_entry.id   AF-A0A6L7KLE4-F1
#
_cell.length_a   1.000
_cell.length_b   1.000
_cell.length_c   1.000
_cell.angle_alpha   90.00
_cell.angle_beta   90.00
_cell.angle_gamma   90.00
#
_symmetry.space_group_name_H-M   'P 1'
#
loop_
_entity.id
_entity.type
_entity.pdbx_description
1 polymer ?
#
loop_
_entity_poly.entity_id
_entity_poly.type
_entity_poly.pdbx_seq_one_letter_code
_entity_poly.pdbx_strand_id
1 'polypeptide(L)'
;MAKISVTLDDDPARGETSAKFREMAEALPSVSKAKSGALRDAPRVQLAFSNVPKPIKDAFDREAARLGIAKKELLYSCLRLGGIPIPEQDEIDGRRR
;
A
#
# COMPACT_ATOMS: atom_id res chain seq x y z
N MET A 1 -13.98 -58.39 -1.24
CA MET A 1 -13.23 -57.15 -0.97
C MET A 1 -13.77 -56.07 -1.88
N ALA A 2 -14.45 -55.06 -1.33
CA ALA A 2 -15.04 -53.97 -2.11
C ALA A 2 -13.91 -53.08 -2.64
N LYS A 3 -13.79 -52.97 -3.97
CA LYS A 3 -12.88 -52.02 -4.61
C LYS A 3 -13.49 -50.63 -4.43
N ILE A 4 -12.90 -49.84 -3.54
CA ILE A 4 -13.21 -48.42 -3.40
C ILE A 4 -12.49 -47.71 -4.56
N SER A 5 -13.24 -47.32 -5.59
CA SER A 5 -12.74 -46.44 -6.65
C SER A 5 -12.89 -44.99 -6.19
N VAL A 6 -11.77 -44.36 -5.86
CA VAL A 6 -11.72 -42.92 -5.61
C VAL A 6 -11.56 -42.23 -6.96
N THR A 7 -12.63 -41.63 -7.46
CA THR A 7 -12.56 -40.61 -8.51
C THR A 7 -12.16 -39.30 -7.85
N LEU A 8 -10.90 -38.92 -7.95
CA LEU A 8 -10.52 -37.52 -7.73
C LEU A 8 -11.06 -36.74 -8.92
N ASP A 9 -12.13 -35.98 -8.68
CA ASP A 9 -12.58 -34.93 -9.58
C ASP A 9 -11.49 -33.87 -9.61
N ASP A 10 -10.63 -33.97 -10.62
CA ASP A 10 -9.60 -33.01 -10.95
C ASP A 10 -10.23 -31.88 -11.76
N ASP A 11 -11.29 -31.27 -11.22
CA ASP A 11 -11.81 -30.00 -11.70
C ASP A 11 -11.24 -28.91 -10.78
N PRO A 12 -10.00 -28.44 -11.06
CA PRO A 12 -9.56 -27.24 -10.41
C PRO A 12 -10.55 -26.17 -10.84
N ALA A 13 -11.25 -25.55 -9.88
CA ALA A 13 -11.82 -24.23 -10.04
C ALA A 13 -10.69 -23.29 -10.54
N ARG A 14 -10.47 -23.27 -11.85
CA ARG A 14 -9.16 -23.03 -12.48
C ARG A 14 -8.81 -21.55 -12.57
N GLY A 15 -9.74 -20.69 -12.14
CA GLY A 15 -9.59 -19.24 -12.15
C GLY A 15 -8.83 -18.73 -10.91
N GLU A 16 -9.34 -19.01 -9.71
CA GLU A 16 -8.83 -18.40 -8.49
C GLU A 16 -7.55 -19.05 -7.96
N THR A 17 -7.46 -20.37 -8.01
CA THR A 17 -6.30 -21.11 -7.46
C THR A 17 -5.06 -20.86 -8.32
N SER A 18 -5.22 -20.84 -9.65
CA SER A 18 -4.14 -20.55 -10.61
C SER A 18 -3.59 -19.13 -10.44
N ALA A 19 -4.45 -18.14 -10.16
CA ALA A 19 -4.04 -16.78 -9.89
C ALA A 19 -3.19 -16.66 -8.61
N LYS A 20 -3.63 -17.30 -7.51
CA LYS A 20 -2.87 -17.30 -6.24
C LYS A 20 -1.52 -18.01 -6.37
N PHE A 21 -1.46 -19.13 -7.10
CA PHE A 21 -0.19 -19.81 -7.37
C PHE A 21 0.75 -18.99 -8.24
N ARG A 22 0.23 -18.24 -9.22
CA ARG A 22 1.03 -17.29 -10.00
C ARG A 22 1.55 -16.14 -9.15
N GLU A 23 0.70 -15.54 -8.31
CA GLU A 23 1.07 -14.47 -7.38
C GLU A 23 2.16 -14.93 -6.39
N MET A 24 2.08 -16.17 -5.91
CA MET A 24 3.13 -16.77 -5.06
C MET A 24 4.42 -17.12 -5.82
N ALA A 25 4.35 -17.33 -7.14
CA ALA A 25 5.49 -17.68 -7.99
C ALA A 25 6.15 -16.46 -8.67
N GLU A 26 5.60 -15.26 -8.48
CA GLU A 26 6.19 -14.03 -9.01
C GLU A 26 7.54 -13.75 -8.34
N ALA A 27 8.51 -13.31 -9.15
CA ALA A 27 9.83 -12.99 -8.66
C ALA A 27 9.75 -11.83 -7.65
N LEU A 28 10.09 -12.12 -6.40
CA LEU A 28 10.06 -11.12 -5.33
C LEU A 28 10.92 -9.91 -5.72
N PRO A 29 10.37 -8.68 -5.66
CA PRO A 29 11.15 -7.49 -5.95
C PRO A 29 12.33 -7.40 -4.98
N SER A 30 13.45 -6.85 -5.45
CA SER A 30 14.61 -6.61 -4.58
C SER A 30 14.22 -5.82 -3.34
N VAL A 31 14.92 -6.00 -2.21
CA VAL A 31 14.56 -5.40 -0.90
C VAL A 31 14.28 -3.90 -0.99
N SER A 32 15.03 -3.18 -1.84
CA SER A 32 14.82 -1.75 -2.11
C SER A 32 13.54 -1.46 -2.90
N LYS A 33 13.21 -2.27 -3.91
CA LYS A 33 11.99 -2.16 -4.71
C LYS A 33 10.75 -2.69 -3.97
N ALA A 34 10.94 -3.62 -3.03
CA ALA A 34 9.86 -4.17 -2.21
C ALA A 34 9.24 -3.09 -1.31
N LYS A 35 10.04 -2.17 -0.75
CA LYS A 35 9.53 -1.09 0.10
C LYS A 35 8.69 -0.06 -0.68
N SER A 36 9.20 0.41 -1.81
CA SER A 36 8.47 1.38 -2.65
C SER A 36 7.29 0.72 -3.37
N GLY A 37 7.44 -0.52 -3.85
CA GLY A 37 6.38 -1.33 -4.45
C GLY A 37 5.24 -1.61 -3.47
N ALA A 38 5.53 -2.08 -2.24
CA ALA A 38 4.52 -2.31 -1.22
C ALA A 38 3.72 -1.03 -0.91
N LEU A 39 4.37 0.14 -0.88
CA LEU A 39 3.68 1.41 -0.67
C LEU A 39 2.89 1.86 -1.91
N ARG A 40 3.30 1.53 -3.13
CA ARG A 40 2.50 1.79 -4.35
C ARG A 40 1.24 0.93 -4.41
N ASP A 41 1.35 -0.33 -4.01
CA ASP A 41 0.30 -1.34 -4.16
C ASP A 41 -0.66 -1.38 -2.96
N ALA A 42 -0.24 -0.85 -1.81
CA ALA A 42 -1.08 -0.80 -0.60
C ALA A 42 -2.41 -0.04 -0.82
N PRO A 43 -3.52 -0.50 -0.20
CA PRO A 43 -4.79 0.21 -0.24
C PRO A 43 -4.66 1.60 0.38
N ARG A 44 -5.20 2.62 -0.30
CA ARG A 44 -5.19 4.00 0.18
C ARG A 44 -6.35 4.20 1.16
N VAL A 45 -6.04 4.66 2.36
CA VAL A 45 -7.04 4.96 3.40
C VAL A 45 -7.14 6.47 3.62
N GLN A 46 -8.33 6.95 3.97
CA GLN A 46 -8.52 8.34 4.37
C GLN A 46 -7.95 8.55 5.78
N LEU A 47 -7.07 9.54 5.92
CA LEU A 47 -6.63 10.02 7.22
C LEU A 47 -7.52 11.18 7.67
N ALA A 48 -8.21 11.02 8.80
CA ALA A 48 -9.12 12.02 9.34
C ALA A 48 -8.60 12.60 10.67
N PHE A 49 -8.63 13.93 10.79
CA PHE A 49 -8.33 14.67 12.02
C PHE A 49 -9.62 14.94 12.81
N SER A 50 -10.35 13.91 13.21
CA SER A 50 -11.67 14.04 13.88
C SER A 50 -11.58 14.59 15.30
N ASN A 51 -10.53 14.25 16.05
CA ASN A 51 -10.36 14.62 17.46
C ASN A 51 -9.19 15.59 17.69
N VAL A 52 -8.78 16.34 16.66
CA VAL A 52 -7.67 17.29 16.78
C VAL A 52 -8.22 18.70 17.04
N PRO A 53 -7.68 19.44 18.03
CA PRO A 53 -8.07 20.81 18.28
C PRO A 53 -7.98 21.66 17.01
N LYS A 54 -9.04 22.43 16.74
CA LYS A 54 -9.14 23.30 15.55
C LYS A 54 -7.88 24.15 15.30
N PRO A 55 -7.26 24.80 16.31
CA PRO A 55 -6.06 25.62 16.07
C PRO A 55 -4.88 24.85 15.49
N ILE A 56 -4.72 23.57 15.85
CA ILE A 56 -3.63 22.73 15.34
C ILE A 56 -3.89 22.37 13.88
N LYS A 57 -5.14 22.03 13.54
CA LYS A 57 -5.55 21.78 12.16
C LYS A 57 -5.34 23.01 11.28
N ASP A 58 -5.72 24.19 11.77
CA ASP A 58 -5.57 25.45 11.05
C ASP A 58 -4.09 25.83 10.87
N ALA A 59 -3.23 25.54 11.86
CA ALA A 59 -1.78 25.71 11.75
C ALA A 59 -1.19 24.79 10.68
N PHE A 60 -1.60 23.52 10.64
CA PHE A 60 -1.16 22.56 9.64
C PHE A 60 -1.58 22.98 8.22
N ASP A 61 -2.81 23.45 8.07
CA ASP A 61 -3.34 23.92 6.79
C ASP A 61 -2.59 25.15 6.27
N ARG A 62 -2.28 26.09 7.16
CA ARG A 62 -1.50 27.28 6.84
C ARG A 62 -0.06 26.96 6.47
N GLU A 63 0.57 26.01 7.14
CA GLU A 63 1.94 25.60 6.84
C GLU A 63 2.03 24.90 5.47
N ALA A 64 1.05 24.04 5.16
CA ALA A 64 0.95 23.43 3.84
C ALA A 64 0.76 24.49 2.74
N ALA A 65 -0.12 25.47 2.98
CA ALA A 65 -0.32 26.58 2.06
C ALA A 65 0.92 27.46 1.89
N ARG A 66 1.65 27.73 2.98
CA ARG A 66 2.91 28.51 2.98
C ARG A 66 3.99 27.85 2.11
N LEU A 67 4.08 26.53 2.16
CA LEU A 67 5.02 25.74 1.38
C LEU A 67 4.52 25.44 -0.04
N GLY A 68 3.25 25.73 -0.35
CA GLY A 68 2.65 25.42 -1.65
C GLY A 68 2.50 23.93 -1.92
N ILE A 69 2.47 23.10 -0.86
CA ILE A 69 2.40 21.64 -0.96
C ILE A 69 1.05 21.11 -0.47
N ALA A 70 0.70 19.89 -0.87
CA ALA A 70 -0.48 19.24 -0.37
C ALA A 70 -0.33 18.86 1.12
N LYS A 71 -1.44 18.83 1.86
CA LYS A 71 -1.48 18.41 3.27
C LYS A 71 -0.84 17.03 3.52
N LYS A 72 -0.99 16.10 2.57
CA LYS A 72 -0.37 14.77 2.62
C LYS A 72 1.16 14.82 2.47
N GLU A 73 1.68 15.75 1.67
CA GLU A 73 3.12 15.93 1.44
C GLU A 73 3.78 16.53 2.67
N LEU A 74 3.11 17.51 3.29
CA LEU A 74 3.53 18.04 4.57
C LEU A 74 3.57 16.94 5.63
N LEU A 75 2.55 16.09 5.70
CA LEU A 75 2.52 14.96 6.62
C LEU A 75 3.70 14.00 6.38
N TYR A 76 3.96 13.59 5.14
CA TYR A 76 5.09 12.71 4.83
C TYR A 76 6.43 13.35 5.21
N SER A 77 6.58 14.65 4.97
CA SER A 77 7.78 15.41 5.37
C SER A 77 7.97 15.40 6.89
N CYS A 78 6.91 15.65 7.66
CA CYS A 78 6.96 15.57 9.13
C CYS A 78 7.33 14.16 9.62
N LEU A 79 6.78 13.12 9.01
CA LEU A 79 7.08 11.72 9.37
C LEU A 79 8.52 11.33 9.02
N ARG A 80 9.06 11.83 7.89
CA ARG A 80 10.48 11.66 7.52
C ARG A 80 11.40 12.34 8.53
N LEU A 81 11.08 13.57 8.94
CA LEU A 81 11.81 14.26 10.01
C LEU A 81 11.75 13.50 11.34
N GLY A 82 10.65 12.79 11.61
CA GLY A 82 10.49 11.88 12.73
C GLY A 82 11.23 10.55 12.60
N GLY A 83 12.01 10.34 11.54
CA GLY A 83 12.82 9.14 11.32
C GLY A 83 12.09 7.97 10.66
N ILE A 84 10.83 8.16 10.22
CA ILE A 84 10.10 7.13 9.48
C ILE A 84 10.58 7.15 8.02
N PRO A 85 11.12 6.05 7.48
CA PRO A 85 11.68 6.00 6.14
C PRO A 85 10.57 5.94 5.07
N ILE A 86 9.86 7.05 4.89
CA ILE A 86 8.85 7.21 3.84
C ILE A 86 9.55 7.68 2.56
N PRO A 87 9.46 6.93 1.45
CA PRO A 87 10.07 7.34 0.18
C PRO A 87 9.51 8.65 -0.37
N GLU A 88 10.20 9.24 -1.34
CA GLU A 88 9.74 10.46 -1.99
C GLU A 88 8.42 10.28 -2.73
N GLN A 89 7.67 11.37 -2.91
CA GLN A 89 6.33 11.28 -3.48
C GLN A 89 6.33 10.66 -4.89
N ASP A 90 7.35 10.98 -5.69
CA ASP A 90 7.56 10.39 -7.03
C ASP A 90 7.76 8.87 -6.99
N GLU A 91 8.25 8.35 -5.87
CA GLU A 91 8.50 6.92 -5.68
C GLU A 91 7.25 6.16 -5.21
N ILE A 92 6.26 6.82 -4.63
CA ILE A 92 5.03 6.21 -4.08
C ILE A 92 3.76 6.58 -4.85
N ASP A 93 3.88 7.37 -5.92
CA ASP A 93 2.75 7.75 -6.75
C ASP A 93 2.14 6.53 -7.45
N GLY A 94 1.01 6.07 -6.91
CA GLY A 94 0.27 4.91 -7.40
C GLY A 94 -0.41 5.12 -8.76
N ARG A 95 -0.26 6.30 -9.39
CA ARG A 95 -0.70 6.54 -10.77
C ARG A 95 0.30 6.04 -11.82
N ARG A 96 1.57 5.87 -11.45
CA ARG A 96 2.62 5.29 -12.31
C ARG A 96 2.79 3.79 -12.00
N ARG A 97 1.71 3.02 -12.19
CA ARG A 97 1.72 1.55 -12.13
C ARG A 97 2.32 0.98 -13.39
#